data_AF-A0A935N324-F1
#
_entry.id   AF-A0A935N324-F1
#
_cell.length_a   1.000
_cell.length_b   1.000
_cell.length_c   1.000
_cell.angle_alpha   90.00
_cell.angle_beta   90.00
_cell.angle_gamma   90.00
#
_symmetry.space_group_name_H-M   'P 1'
#
loop_
_entity.id
_entity.type
_entity.pdbx_description
1 polymer ?
#
loop_
_entity_poly.entity_id
_entity_poly.type
_entity_poly.pdbx_seq_one_letter_code
_entity_poly.pdbx_strand_id
1 'polypeptide(L)'
;MEWFTNLDKTKEESVKTKKTILLQFEMENCGGCKKLAETTFQDIKVVEDMNEWFVLLKLDLIKDKEVRRSLGAYWTPAIYFLDSNGNSYYHFNGYLPANEFRAMLRLGIAETIMPRGKYDDIINIIDKDLDELTKTSFYPKLLVARETARYIKIKDNSQLRKTLKELQSSYSQSTEAKMYFWDE
;
A
#
# COMPACT_ATOMS: atom_id res chain seq x y z
N MET A 1 11.66 5.37 -12.23
CA MET A 1 11.17 6.12 -11.04
C MET A 1 11.43 7.59 -11.25
N GLU A 2 10.39 8.34 -11.58
CA GLU A 2 10.42 9.81 -11.65
C GLU A 2 9.72 10.35 -10.40
N TRP A 3 10.44 11.16 -9.60
CA TRP A 3 9.93 11.70 -8.33
C TRP A 3 9.57 13.17 -8.49
N PHE A 4 8.33 13.50 -8.17
CA PHE A 4 7.89 14.87 -7.97
C PHE A 4 8.30 15.36 -6.57
N THR A 5 8.45 16.67 -6.43
CA THR A 5 8.80 17.34 -5.16
C THR A 5 7.79 18.42 -4.77
N ASN A 6 6.62 18.45 -5.43
CA ASN A 6 5.57 19.42 -5.17
C ASN A 6 4.20 18.71 -5.27
N LEU A 7 3.41 18.76 -4.19
CA LEU A 7 2.15 18.03 -4.08
C LEU A 7 1.13 18.44 -5.14
N ASP A 8 1.01 19.73 -5.47
CA ASP A 8 0.01 20.19 -6.43
C ASP A 8 0.28 19.65 -7.84
N LYS A 9 1.55 19.69 -8.28
CA LYS A 9 1.96 19.07 -9.56
C LYS A 9 1.73 17.56 -9.56
N THR A 10 2.02 16.89 -8.45
CA THR A 10 1.76 15.45 -8.32
C THR A 10 0.28 15.13 -8.41
N LYS A 11 -0.60 15.97 -7.82
CA LYS A 11 -2.05 15.81 -7.91
C LYS A 11 -2.54 15.98 -9.35
N GLU A 12 -2.05 16.98 -10.07
CA GLU A 12 -2.35 17.13 -11.50
C GLU A 12 -1.95 15.89 -12.30
N GLU A 13 -0.77 15.34 -12.04
CA GLU A 13 -0.28 14.14 -12.72
C GLU A 13 -1.06 12.88 -12.34
N SER A 14 -1.46 12.75 -11.08
CA SER A 14 -2.31 11.67 -10.58
C SER A 14 -3.68 11.68 -11.26
N VAL A 15 -4.27 12.87 -11.49
CA VAL A 15 -5.52 13.00 -12.25
C VAL A 15 -5.34 12.56 -13.71
N LYS A 16 -4.26 13.00 -14.38
CA LYS A 16 -3.98 12.66 -15.79
C LYS A 16 -3.77 11.17 -16.00
N THR A 17 -2.95 10.55 -15.14
CA THR A 17 -2.54 9.15 -15.26
C THR A 17 -3.51 8.18 -14.59
N LYS A 18 -4.44 8.68 -13.77
CA LYS A 18 -5.34 7.89 -12.91
C LYS A 18 -4.61 6.99 -11.90
N LYS A 19 -3.37 7.32 -11.57
CA LYS A 19 -2.53 6.58 -10.61
C LYS A 19 -2.65 7.15 -9.21
N THR A 20 -2.50 6.29 -8.22
CA THR A 20 -2.44 6.69 -6.79
C THR A 20 -1.15 7.46 -6.54
N ILE A 21 -1.14 8.41 -5.61
CA ILE A 21 0.10 9.10 -5.23
C ILE A 21 0.80 8.27 -4.16
N LEU A 22 2.06 7.91 -4.39
CA LEU A 22 2.94 7.33 -3.38
C LEU A 22 3.89 8.42 -2.88
N LEU A 23 3.60 8.93 -1.69
CA LEU A 23 4.42 9.93 -1.03
C LEU A 23 5.44 9.26 -0.11
N GLN A 24 6.73 9.59 -0.27
CA GLN A 24 7.76 9.36 0.73
C GLN A 24 8.11 10.68 1.41
N PHE A 25 7.92 10.76 2.73
CA PHE A 25 8.64 11.73 3.55
C PHE A 25 10.04 11.22 3.89
N GLU A 26 11.05 12.05 3.68
CA GLU A 26 12.43 11.82 4.07
C GLU A 26 13.02 13.03 4.80
N MET A 27 14.23 12.89 5.34
CA MET A 27 14.98 14.00 5.92
C MET A 27 16.48 13.72 5.85
N GLU A 28 17.29 14.75 6.09
CA GLU A 28 18.73 14.60 6.22
C GLU A 28 19.09 13.61 7.34
N ASN A 29 20.18 12.86 7.14
CA ASN A 29 20.66 11.84 8.08
C ASN A 29 19.63 10.73 8.42
N CYS A 30 18.71 10.44 7.49
CA CYS A 30 17.74 9.35 7.65
C CYS A 30 18.34 7.98 7.23
N GLY A 31 18.76 7.18 8.21
CA GLY A 31 19.32 5.84 7.97
C GLY A 31 18.35 4.87 7.29
N GLY A 32 17.07 4.90 7.67
CA GLY A 32 16.04 4.08 7.02
C GLY A 32 15.79 4.47 5.56
N CYS A 33 15.86 5.77 5.24
CA CYS A 33 15.69 6.29 3.88
C CYS A 33 16.88 5.84 3.00
N LYS A 34 18.10 5.93 3.54
CA LYS A 34 19.31 5.42 2.90
C LYS A 34 19.18 3.93 2.60
N LYS A 35 18.79 3.12 3.59
CA LYS A 35 18.61 1.68 3.41
C LYS A 35 17.55 1.36 2.35
N LEU A 36 16.40 2.05 2.39
CA LEU A 36 15.33 1.87 1.40
C LEU A 36 15.82 2.15 -0.03
N ALA A 37 16.58 3.24 -0.22
CA ALA A 37 17.13 3.63 -1.53
C ALA A 37 18.19 2.65 -2.05
N GLU A 38 19.06 2.14 -1.17
CA GLU A 38 20.18 1.25 -1.52
C GLU A 38 19.75 -0.22 -1.68
N THR A 39 18.59 -0.63 -1.17
CA THR A 39 18.10 -2.01 -1.28
C THR A 39 16.74 -2.11 -1.94
N THR A 40 15.69 -1.66 -1.27
CA THR A 40 14.30 -1.90 -1.68
C THR A 40 13.98 -1.24 -3.01
N PHE A 41 14.48 -0.02 -3.24
CA PHE A 41 14.31 0.68 -4.52
C PHE A 41 15.28 0.24 -5.62
N GLN A 42 16.19 -0.70 -5.33
CA GLN A 42 17.02 -1.37 -6.34
C GLN A 42 16.39 -2.68 -6.83
N ASP A 43 15.37 -3.19 -6.14
CA ASP A 43 14.64 -4.37 -6.56
C ASP A 43 13.78 -4.05 -7.80
N ILE A 44 13.97 -4.81 -8.87
CA ILE A 44 13.33 -4.56 -10.16
C ILE A 44 11.81 -4.60 -10.06
N LYS A 45 11.25 -5.52 -9.26
CA LYS A 45 9.81 -5.68 -9.12
C LYS A 45 9.20 -4.55 -8.30
N VAL A 46 9.92 -4.06 -7.29
CA VAL A 46 9.52 -2.83 -6.57
C VAL A 46 9.46 -1.66 -7.54
N VAL A 47 10.48 -1.47 -8.36
CA VAL A 47 10.55 -0.37 -9.34
C VAL A 47 9.41 -0.47 -10.37
N GLU A 48 9.13 -1.67 -10.88
CA GLU A 48 8.03 -1.93 -11.79
C GLU A 48 6.68 -1.62 -11.15
N ASP A 49 6.38 -2.21 -9.99
CA ASP A 49 5.14 -1.97 -9.24
C ASP A 49 4.97 -0.46 -8.93
N MET A 50 6.06 0.24 -8.58
CA MET A 50 6.05 1.68 -8.32
C MET A 50 5.74 2.52 -9.56
N ASN A 51 6.41 2.25 -10.69
CA ASN A 51 6.19 3.00 -11.92
C ASN A 51 4.82 2.69 -12.55
N GLU A 52 4.33 1.46 -12.39
CA GLU A 52 3.06 1.02 -12.96
C GLU A 52 1.88 1.68 -12.24
N TRP A 53 1.89 1.69 -10.91
CA TRP A 53 0.68 2.01 -10.14
C TRP A 53 0.64 3.42 -9.54
N PHE A 54 1.78 4.10 -9.48
CA PHE A 54 1.89 5.35 -8.72
C PHE A 54 2.43 6.54 -9.51
N VAL A 55 2.01 7.73 -9.07
CA VAL A 55 2.79 8.96 -9.22
C VAL A 55 3.62 9.13 -7.95
N LEU A 56 4.94 9.20 -8.11
CA LEU A 56 5.86 9.21 -6.97
C LEU A 56 6.10 10.64 -6.50
N LEU A 57 5.93 10.89 -5.20
CA LEU A 57 6.17 12.17 -4.56
C LEU A 57 7.16 12.00 -3.43
N LYS A 58 8.16 12.86 -3.38
CA LYS A 58 9.17 12.88 -2.32
C LYS A 58 9.19 14.26 -1.70
N LEU A 59 8.99 14.31 -0.39
CA LEU A 59 8.98 15.55 0.39
C LEU A 59 9.94 15.44 1.57
N ASP A 60 10.48 16.58 1.99
CA ASP A 60 11.32 16.71 3.17
C ASP A 60 10.41 16.96 4.39
N LEU A 61 10.50 16.09 5.39
CA LEU A 61 9.64 16.13 6.58
C LEU A 61 9.76 17.48 7.32
N ILE A 62 10.93 18.12 7.32
CA ILE A 62 11.17 19.37 8.07
C ILE A 62 10.78 20.60 7.24
N LYS A 63 11.04 20.58 5.93
CA LYS A 63 10.78 21.72 5.04
C LYS A 63 9.31 21.79 4.60
N ASP A 64 8.66 20.67 4.32
CA ASP A 64 7.29 20.60 3.81
C ASP A 64 6.23 20.61 4.94
N LYS A 65 6.30 21.65 5.79
CA LYS A 65 5.57 21.72 7.07
C LYS A 65 4.05 21.62 6.94
N GLU A 66 3.46 22.25 5.93
CA GLU A 66 2.00 22.23 5.73
C GLU A 66 1.51 20.85 5.34
N VAL A 67 2.17 20.18 4.39
CA VAL A 67 1.82 18.81 3.98
C VAL A 67 2.08 17.82 5.12
N ARG A 68 3.20 17.98 5.85
CA ARG A 68 3.47 17.20 7.06
C ARG A 68 2.32 17.34 8.05
N ARG A 69 1.89 18.58 8.34
CA ARG A 69 0.84 18.86 9.32
C ARG A 69 -0.50 18.28 8.88
N SER A 70 -0.88 18.42 7.62
CA SER A 70 -2.15 17.88 7.10
C SER A 70 -2.20 16.35 7.15
N LEU A 71 -1.06 15.69 6.94
CA LEU A 71 -0.96 14.22 6.95
C LEU A 71 -0.58 13.64 8.32
N GLY A 72 -0.27 14.49 9.31
CA GLY A 72 0.16 14.04 10.64
C GLY A 72 1.51 13.32 10.63
N ALA A 73 2.39 13.59 9.67
CA ALA A 73 3.65 12.87 9.52
C ALA A 73 4.69 13.27 10.60
N TYR A 74 5.38 12.27 11.15
CA TYR A 74 6.30 12.45 12.29
C TYR A 74 7.57 11.58 12.23
N TRP A 75 7.72 10.74 11.22
CA TRP A 75 8.82 9.76 11.11
C TRP A 75 9.40 9.73 9.68
N THR A 76 10.59 9.15 9.52
CA THR A 76 11.22 8.94 8.22
C THR A 76 11.95 7.58 8.13
N PRO A 77 11.93 6.88 6.99
CA PRO A 77 11.04 7.16 5.86
C PRO A 77 9.60 6.93 6.32
N ALA A 78 8.66 7.72 5.81
CA ALA A 78 7.24 7.45 5.97
C ALA A 78 6.58 7.43 4.60
N ILE A 79 5.82 6.37 4.33
CA ILE A 79 5.20 6.11 3.04
C ILE A 79 3.71 6.32 3.18
N TYR A 80 3.15 7.23 2.39
CA TYR A 80 1.75 7.61 2.39
C TYR A 80 1.12 7.31 1.03
N PHE A 81 -0.11 6.81 1.05
CA PHE A 81 -0.90 6.53 -0.14
C PHE A 81 -2.02 7.56 -0.21
N LEU A 82 -1.94 8.45 -1.20
CA LEU A 82 -2.88 9.56 -1.36
C LEU A 82 -3.74 9.38 -2.59
N ASP A 83 -5.00 9.80 -2.49
CA ASP A 83 -5.84 10.00 -3.67
C ASP A 83 -5.38 11.22 -4.50
N SER A 84 -6.03 11.46 -5.63
CA SER A 84 -5.73 12.60 -6.50
C SER A 84 -6.04 13.97 -5.88
N ASN A 85 -6.71 14.01 -4.71
CA ASN A 85 -6.95 15.22 -3.94
C ASN A 85 -5.86 15.46 -2.87
N GLY A 86 -4.99 14.48 -2.63
CA GLY A 86 -3.96 14.52 -1.59
C GLY A 86 -4.42 13.96 -0.24
N ASN A 87 -5.58 13.33 -0.16
CA ASN A 87 -6.07 12.70 1.07
C ASN A 87 -5.41 11.34 1.27
N SER A 88 -4.87 11.08 2.45
CA SER A 88 -4.29 9.79 2.78
C SER A 88 -5.35 8.77 3.23
N TYR A 89 -5.26 7.55 2.69
CA TYR A 89 -6.10 6.41 3.10
C TYR A 89 -5.28 5.31 3.79
N TYR A 90 -3.96 5.30 3.60
CA TYR A 90 -3.05 4.38 4.26
C TYR A 90 -1.68 5.03 4.40
N HIS A 91 -0.94 4.65 5.44
CA HIS A 91 0.46 5.02 5.59
C HIS A 91 1.25 3.97 6.39
N PHE A 92 2.56 3.99 6.23
CA PHE A 92 3.50 3.13 6.95
C PHE A 92 4.74 3.94 7.35
N ASN A 93 5.20 3.77 8.59
CA ASN A 93 6.40 4.43 9.10
C ASN A 93 7.55 3.42 9.20
N GLY A 94 8.64 3.70 8.49
CA GLY A 94 9.88 2.94 8.57
C GLY A 94 10.27 2.22 7.28
N TYR A 95 11.43 1.57 7.33
CA TYR A 95 11.97 0.77 6.24
C TYR A 95 11.27 -0.59 6.16
N LEU A 96 11.06 -1.08 4.93
CA LEU A 96 10.65 -2.44 4.63
C LEU A 96 11.57 -3.06 3.56
N PRO A 97 11.92 -4.36 3.68
CA PRO A 97 12.57 -5.10 2.60
C PRO A 97 11.63 -5.29 1.39
N ALA A 98 12.19 -5.66 0.23
CA ALA A 98 11.49 -5.68 -1.06
C ALA A 98 10.10 -6.32 -1.03
N ASN A 99 9.96 -7.60 -0.63
CA ASN A 99 8.65 -8.27 -0.67
C ASN A 99 7.65 -7.67 0.34
N GLU A 100 8.09 -7.25 1.52
CA GLU A 100 7.21 -6.55 2.48
C GLU A 100 6.74 -5.21 1.91
N PHE A 101 7.64 -4.47 1.24
CA PHE A 101 7.29 -3.22 0.58
C PHE A 101 6.29 -3.44 -0.55
N ARG A 102 6.51 -4.44 -1.40
CA ARG A 102 5.56 -4.82 -2.48
C ARG A 102 4.18 -5.20 -1.95
N ALA A 103 4.12 -5.91 -0.82
CA ALA A 103 2.86 -6.24 -0.17
C ALA A 103 2.17 -4.98 0.41
N MET A 104 2.94 -4.09 1.05
CA MET A 104 2.44 -2.80 1.53
C MET A 104 1.91 -1.91 0.39
N LEU A 105 2.56 -1.88 -0.78
CA LEU A 105 2.09 -1.12 -1.95
C LEU A 105 0.68 -1.55 -2.37
N ARG A 106 0.43 -2.86 -2.45
CA ARG A 106 -0.88 -3.43 -2.80
C ARG A 106 -1.95 -3.08 -1.77
N LEU A 107 -1.62 -3.17 -0.48
CA LEU A 107 -2.53 -2.75 0.60
C LEU A 107 -2.87 -1.26 0.51
N GLY A 108 -1.87 -0.40 0.33
CA GLY A 108 -2.09 1.04 0.25
C GLY A 108 -2.95 1.45 -0.95
N ILE A 109 -2.80 0.77 -2.10
CA ILE A 109 -3.73 0.94 -3.23
C ILE A 109 -5.12 0.47 -2.84
N ALA A 110 -5.26 -0.74 -2.28
CA ALA A 110 -6.55 -1.32 -1.92
C ALA A 110 -7.34 -0.40 -0.99
N GLU A 111 -6.74 0.09 0.09
CA GLU A 111 -7.37 1.05 1.01
C GLU A 111 -7.75 2.37 0.31
N THR A 112 -6.91 2.82 -0.63
CA THR A 112 -7.18 4.06 -1.38
C THR A 112 -8.34 3.90 -2.36
N ILE A 113 -8.48 2.78 -3.07
CA ILE A 113 -9.44 2.66 -4.17
C ILE A 113 -10.66 1.80 -3.86
N MET A 114 -10.68 1.07 -2.74
CA MET A 114 -11.84 0.28 -2.30
C MET A 114 -13.10 1.14 -2.07
N PRO A 115 -13.03 2.31 -1.39
CA PRO A 115 -14.19 3.20 -1.26
C PRO A 115 -14.69 3.77 -2.59
N ARG A 116 -13.88 3.69 -3.65
CA ARG A 116 -14.17 4.24 -4.99
C ARG A 116 -14.74 3.19 -5.96
N GLY A 117 -15.04 2.00 -5.46
CA GLY A 117 -15.67 0.95 -6.26
C GLY A 117 -14.74 0.24 -7.26
N LYS A 118 -13.43 0.41 -7.14
CA LYS A 118 -12.43 -0.15 -8.06
C LYS A 118 -12.06 -1.60 -7.73
N TYR A 119 -13.06 -2.45 -7.52
CA TYR A 119 -12.86 -3.79 -6.98
C TYR A 119 -12.05 -4.72 -7.89
N ASP A 120 -12.24 -4.64 -9.21
CA ASP A 120 -11.48 -5.45 -10.15
C ASP A 120 -10.01 -5.06 -10.20
N ASP A 121 -9.72 -3.75 -10.16
CA ASP A 121 -8.35 -3.25 -10.11
C ASP A 121 -7.64 -3.75 -8.84
N ILE A 122 -8.32 -3.74 -7.68
CA ILE A 122 -7.78 -4.27 -6.42
C ILE A 122 -7.44 -5.75 -6.54
N ILE A 123 -8.36 -6.56 -7.07
CA ILE A 123 -8.16 -8.00 -7.21
C ILE A 123 -6.96 -8.28 -8.11
N ASN A 124 -6.90 -7.63 -9.28
CA ASN A 124 -5.81 -7.81 -10.24
C ASN A 124 -4.46 -7.37 -9.68
N ILE A 125 -4.41 -6.25 -8.96
CA ILE A 125 -3.19 -5.73 -8.34
C ILE A 125 -2.69 -6.65 -7.22
N ILE A 126 -3.59 -7.18 -6.39
CA ILE A 126 -3.22 -8.11 -5.32
C ILE A 126 -2.75 -9.45 -5.90
N ASP A 127 -3.42 -9.96 -6.94
CA ASP A 127 -3.11 -11.26 -7.54
C ASP A 127 -1.79 -11.28 -8.31
N LYS A 128 -1.29 -10.12 -8.79
CA LYS A 128 0.02 -10.01 -9.47
C LYS A 128 1.15 -10.52 -8.57
N ASP A 129 1.82 -11.60 -8.97
CA ASP A 129 2.94 -12.26 -8.28
C ASP A 129 2.65 -12.61 -6.80
N LEU A 130 1.39 -12.94 -6.48
CA LEU A 130 0.98 -13.14 -5.09
C LEU A 130 1.71 -14.30 -4.39
N ASP A 131 2.13 -15.32 -5.14
CA ASP A 131 2.89 -16.47 -4.64
C ASP A 131 4.23 -16.08 -4.02
N GLU A 132 4.88 -15.03 -4.52
CA GLU A 132 6.14 -14.49 -3.99
C GLU A 132 5.96 -13.75 -2.66
N LEU A 133 4.73 -13.36 -2.34
CA LEU A 133 4.39 -12.57 -1.16
C LEU A 133 3.93 -13.43 0.02
N THR A 134 3.81 -14.74 -0.15
CA THR A 134 3.30 -15.70 0.86
C THR A 134 4.01 -15.64 2.22
N LYS A 135 5.29 -15.25 2.26
CA LYS A 135 6.06 -15.15 3.51
C LYS A 135 6.03 -13.76 4.16
N THR A 136 5.37 -12.80 3.53
CA THR A 136 5.31 -11.42 4.05
C THR A 136 4.34 -11.33 5.23
N SER A 137 4.64 -10.43 6.16
CA SER A 137 3.76 -10.13 7.30
C SER A 137 2.38 -9.62 6.87
N PHE A 138 2.31 -8.98 5.71
CA PHE A 138 1.09 -8.42 5.13
C PHE A 138 0.25 -9.42 4.33
N TYR A 139 0.76 -10.63 4.07
CA TYR A 139 0.08 -11.59 3.19
C TYR A 139 -1.35 -11.95 3.65
N PRO A 140 -1.62 -12.24 4.94
CA PRO A 140 -2.98 -12.49 5.40
C PRO A 140 -3.91 -11.31 5.11
N LYS A 141 -3.44 -10.08 5.36
CA LYS A 141 -4.18 -8.85 5.09
C LYS A 141 -4.48 -8.66 3.61
N LEU A 142 -3.54 -9.00 2.72
CA LEU A 142 -3.76 -8.96 1.27
C LEU A 142 -4.89 -9.90 0.85
N LEU A 143 -4.89 -11.14 1.35
CA LEU A 143 -5.96 -12.10 1.04
C LEU A 143 -7.32 -11.59 1.50
N VAL A 144 -7.41 -11.05 2.72
CA VAL A 144 -8.65 -10.47 3.23
C VAL A 144 -9.09 -9.26 2.41
N ALA A 145 -8.18 -8.36 2.02
CA ALA A 145 -8.49 -7.19 1.19
C ALA A 145 -9.02 -7.61 -0.19
N ARG A 146 -8.40 -8.63 -0.82
CA ARG A 146 -8.85 -9.19 -2.10
C ARG A 146 -10.24 -9.79 -2.00
N GLU A 147 -10.48 -10.64 -1.01
CA GLU A 147 -11.80 -11.27 -0.85
C GLU A 147 -12.87 -10.30 -0.38
N THR A 148 -12.51 -9.24 0.33
CA THR A 148 -13.41 -8.13 0.65
C THR A 148 -13.83 -7.39 -0.61
N ALA A 149 -12.89 -7.06 -1.51
CA ALA A 149 -13.21 -6.46 -2.80
C ALA A 149 -14.15 -7.36 -3.63
N ARG A 150 -13.86 -8.67 -3.69
CA ARG A 150 -14.72 -9.67 -4.35
C ARG A 150 -16.12 -9.68 -3.73
N TYR A 151 -16.22 -9.82 -2.41
CA TYR A 151 -17.48 -9.85 -1.69
C TYR A 151 -18.33 -8.60 -1.96
N ILE A 152 -17.74 -7.40 -1.86
CA ILE A 152 -18.49 -6.16 -2.10
C ILE A 152 -19.01 -6.10 -3.54
N LYS A 153 -18.21 -6.56 -4.51
CA LYS A 153 -18.57 -6.60 -5.93
C LYS A 153 -19.75 -7.52 -6.22
N ILE A 154 -19.70 -8.78 -5.77
CA ILE A 154 -20.68 -9.82 -6.16
C ILE A 154 -21.71 -10.18 -5.09
N LYS A 155 -21.58 -9.62 -3.88
CA LYS A 155 -22.44 -9.88 -2.70
C LYS A 155 -22.44 -11.34 -2.22
N ASP A 156 -21.37 -12.08 -2.51
CA ASP A 156 -21.15 -13.45 -2.05
C ASP A 156 -19.93 -13.53 -1.11
N ASN A 157 -20.14 -14.02 0.11
CA ASN A 157 -19.12 -14.11 1.15
C ASN A 157 -18.41 -15.48 1.19
N SER A 158 -18.78 -16.44 0.34
CA SER A 158 -18.29 -17.82 0.39
C SER A 158 -16.76 -17.91 0.36
N GLN A 159 -16.13 -17.16 -0.55
CA GLN A 159 -14.68 -17.16 -0.68
C GLN A 159 -13.99 -16.44 0.50
N LEU A 160 -14.56 -15.33 0.99
CA LEU A 160 -14.05 -14.63 2.18
C LEU A 160 -14.08 -15.53 3.42
N ARG A 161 -15.19 -16.26 3.63
CA ARG A 161 -15.35 -17.23 4.74
C ARG A 161 -14.29 -18.32 4.65
N LYS A 162 -14.13 -18.92 3.46
CA LYS A 162 -13.13 -19.95 3.20
C LYS A 162 -11.72 -19.44 3.51
N THR A 163 -11.34 -18.28 2.98
CA THR A 163 -10.02 -17.69 3.19
C THR A 163 -9.76 -17.38 4.67
N LEU A 164 -10.70 -16.80 5.40
CA LEU A 164 -10.53 -16.54 6.84
C LEU A 164 -10.38 -17.83 7.65
N LYS A 165 -11.09 -18.91 7.28
CA LYS A 165 -10.93 -20.24 7.90
C LYS A 165 -9.54 -20.83 7.62
N GLU A 166 -9.04 -20.73 6.40
CA GLU A 166 -7.70 -21.20 6.01
C GLU A 166 -6.58 -20.43 6.72
N LEU A 167 -6.76 -19.12 6.96
CA LEU A 167 -5.80 -18.31 7.71
C LEU A 167 -5.65 -18.74 9.17
N GLN A 168 -6.67 -19.33 9.78
CA GLN A 168 -6.58 -19.86 11.15
C GLN A 168 -5.50 -20.93 11.31
N SER A 169 -5.30 -21.78 10.30
CA SER A 169 -4.29 -22.84 10.33
C SER A 169 -2.94 -22.38 9.77
N SER A 170 -2.96 -21.61 8.67
CA SER A 170 -1.74 -21.23 7.93
C SER A 170 -1.03 -19.99 8.49
N TYR A 171 -1.76 -19.06 9.10
CA TYR A 171 -1.24 -17.80 9.66
C TYR A 171 -1.89 -17.49 11.01
N SER A 172 -1.91 -18.47 11.92
CA SER A 172 -2.66 -18.42 13.19
C SER A 172 -2.36 -17.22 14.09
N GLN A 173 -1.19 -16.60 13.93
CA GLN A 173 -0.78 -15.42 14.73
C GLN A 173 -1.22 -14.08 14.13
N SER A 174 -1.69 -14.07 12.87
CA SER A 174 -2.15 -12.86 12.19
C SER A 174 -3.44 -12.32 12.83
N THR A 175 -3.69 -11.01 12.63
CA THR A 175 -4.97 -10.40 13.02
C THR A 175 -6.10 -11.00 12.20
N GLU A 176 -5.86 -11.23 10.91
CA GLU A 176 -6.82 -11.73 9.95
C GLU A 176 -7.31 -13.13 10.29
N ALA A 177 -6.46 -14.00 10.82
CA ALA A 177 -6.86 -15.31 11.34
C ALA A 177 -7.91 -15.23 12.47
N LYS A 178 -7.94 -14.10 13.21
CA LYS A 178 -8.87 -13.87 14.32
C LYS A 178 -10.15 -13.16 13.87
N MET A 179 -10.29 -12.85 12.58
CA MET A 179 -11.45 -12.14 12.03
C MET A 179 -12.57 -13.08 11.56
N TYR A 180 -12.45 -14.40 11.71
CA TYR A 180 -13.54 -15.33 11.42
C TYR A 180 -14.60 -15.24 12.52
N PHE A 181 -15.80 -14.74 12.19
CA PHE A 181 -16.89 -14.49 13.14
C PHE A 181 -18.17 -15.27 12.86
N TRP A 182 -18.21 -16.10 11.83
CA TRP A 182 -19.42 -16.88 11.54
C TRP A 182 -19.50 -18.09 12.46
N ASP A 183 -20.67 -18.32 13.04
CA ASP A 183 -20.98 -19.56 13.73
C ASP A 183 -21.01 -20.73 12.73
N GLU A 184 -20.55 -21.91 13.18
CA GLU A 184 -20.63 -23.17 12.43
C GLU A 184 -22.04 -23.75 12.45
#